data_AF-A0A3D0CX78-F1
#
_entry.id   AF-A0A3D0CX78-F1
#
_cell.length_a   1.000
_cell.length_b   1.000
_cell.length_c   1.000
_cell.angle_alpha   90.00
_cell.angle_beta   90.00
_cell.angle_gamma   90.00
#
_symmetry.space_group_name_H-M   'P 1'
#
loop_
_entity.id
_entity.type
_entity.pdbx_description
1 polymer ?
#
loop_
_entity_poly.entity_id
_entity_poly.type
_entity_poly.pdbx_seq_one_letter_code
_entity_poly.pdbx_strand_id
1 'polypeptide(L)'
;MAEKMSCAERALAAIMNEPVDRLPVAPLACGVNRRLAGTNYVRYSTSGEGSADAWVAGWEFYGYDGIVGLGDLSVIAGDMGAGVWYPEENTPMIKNPLVKGPDDYLRLKVPEINKGTRMWDLVEGVRLTKKRVGKDVFVLPLVEGPLLSLTQLAGTERVLMDMVRCPDKLHVALQLMVEVDKKFCQACVEAGADGIVMDYLWGNYSCLGDEQYMEFDGQT
;
A
#
# COMPACT_ATOMS: atom_id res chain seq x y z
N MET A 1 -8.48 32.92 -10.11
CA MET A 1 -8.17 31.52 -10.47
C MET A 1 -6.77 31.53 -11.04
N ALA A 2 -5.93 30.56 -10.68
CA ALA A 2 -4.57 30.47 -11.22
C ALA A 2 -4.60 30.16 -12.73
N GLU A 3 -3.47 30.37 -13.42
CA GLU A 3 -3.29 29.94 -14.82
C GLU A 3 -3.38 28.41 -14.94
N LYS A 4 -3.68 27.91 -16.15
CA LYS A 4 -3.80 26.47 -16.39
C LYS A 4 -2.50 25.75 -16.03
N MET A 5 -2.60 24.76 -15.15
CA MET A 5 -1.47 23.99 -14.62
C MET A 5 -1.37 22.60 -15.27
N SER A 6 -0.16 22.04 -15.27
CA SER A 6 0.07 20.61 -15.50
C SER A 6 -0.44 19.75 -14.33
N CYS A 7 -0.39 18.41 -14.44
CA CYS A 7 -0.81 17.56 -13.32
C CYS A 7 0.13 17.71 -12.12
N ALA A 8 1.46 17.69 -12.35
CA ALA A 8 2.48 17.84 -11.33
C ALA A 8 2.46 19.23 -10.68
N GLU A 9 2.35 20.30 -11.48
CA GLU A 9 2.26 21.68 -10.97
C GLU A 9 1.08 21.85 -10.01
N ARG A 10 -0.09 21.32 -10.40
CA ARG A 10 -1.32 21.37 -9.59
C ARG A 10 -1.17 20.56 -8.30
N ALA A 11 -0.59 19.38 -8.37
CA ALA A 11 -0.38 18.53 -7.20
C ALA A 11 0.57 19.18 -6.19
N LEU A 12 1.71 19.72 -6.64
CA LEU A 12 2.68 20.40 -5.78
C LEU A 12 2.10 21.67 -5.16
N ALA A 13 1.44 22.52 -5.94
CA ALA A 13 0.81 23.73 -5.43
C ALA A 13 -0.25 23.40 -4.35
N ALA A 14 -1.07 22.38 -4.56
CA ALA A 14 -2.05 21.94 -3.57
C ALA A 14 -1.41 21.45 -2.26
N ILE A 15 -0.34 20.65 -2.34
CA ILE A 15 0.41 20.18 -1.16
C ILE A 15 1.02 21.36 -0.39
N MET A 16 1.52 22.37 -1.10
CA MET A 16 2.13 23.57 -0.52
C MET A 16 1.09 24.62 -0.06
N ASN A 17 -0.20 24.32 -0.18
CA ASN A 17 -1.30 25.24 0.14
C ASN A 17 -1.24 26.56 -0.68
N GLU A 18 -0.80 26.46 -1.93
CA GLU A 18 -0.76 27.54 -2.91
C GLU A 18 -2.03 27.55 -3.79
N PRO A 19 -2.39 28.69 -4.42
CA PRO A 19 -3.53 28.74 -5.32
C PRO A 19 -3.40 27.80 -6.52
N VAL A 20 -4.44 27.02 -6.81
CA VAL A 20 -4.53 26.11 -7.97
C VAL A 20 -5.59 26.55 -8.98
N ASP A 21 -5.49 26.06 -10.21
CA ASP A 21 -6.50 26.30 -11.26
C ASP A 21 -7.80 25.50 -11.02
N ARG A 22 -7.66 24.29 -10.49
CA ARG A 22 -8.71 23.43 -9.91
C ARG A 22 -8.09 22.49 -8.87
N LEU A 23 -8.92 21.84 -8.05
CA LEU A 23 -8.42 20.82 -7.12
C LEU A 23 -7.82 19.63 -7.88
N PRO A 24 -6.65 19.09 -7.46
CA PRO A 24 -6.11 17.86 -8.02
C PRO A 24 -6.96 16.65 -7.61
N VAL A 25 -7.00 15.64 -8.47
CA VAL A 25 -7.80 14.43 -8.32
C VAL A 25 -6.91 13.20 -8.48
N ALA A 26 -6.79 12.40 -7.43
CA ALA A 26 -6.08 11.13 -7.41
C ALA A 26 -6.87 10.10 -6.57
N PRO A 27 -7.89 9.45 -7.13
CA PRO A 27 -8.75 8.55 -6.38
C PRO A 27 -8.08 7.19 -6.14
N LEU A 28 -8.55 6.48 -5.11
CA LEU A 28 -8.30 5.04 -4.92
C LEU A 28 -9.13 4.21 -5.91
N ALA A 29 -8.91 4.40 -7.21
CA ALA A 29 -9.57 3.61 -8.25
C ALA A 29 -9.05 2.15 -8.26
N CYS A 30 -7.74 1.97 -8.04
CA CYS A 30 -7.10 0.68 -7.74
C CYS A 30 -7.57 -0.44 -8.69
N GLY A 31 -8.13 -1.52 -8.15
CA GLY A 31 -8.55 -2.69 -8.89
C GLY A 31 -9.63 -2.43 -9.94
N VAL A 32 -10.43 -1.36 -9.86
CA VAL A 32 -11.46 -1.08 -10.89
C VAL A 32 -10.82 -0.85 -12.27
N ASN A 33 -9.63 -0.25 -12.29
CA ASN A 33 -8.91 0.08 -13.52
C ASN A 33 -8.50 -1.17 -14.32
N ARG A 34 -8.44 -2.35 -13.69
CA ARG A 34 -8.14 -3.63 -14.36
C ARG A 34 -9.10 -3.94 -15.51
N ARG A 35 -10.35 -3.48 -15.40
CA ARG A 35 -11.39 -3.65 -16.44
C ARG A 35 -11.06 -2.89 -17.71
N LEU A 36 -10.47 -1.70 -17.58
CA LEU A 36 -10.04 -0.88 -18.71
C LEU A 36 -8.84 -1.50 -19.43
N ALA A 37 -7.94 -2.15 -18.67
CA ALA A 37 -6.81 -2.88 -19.21
C ALA A 37 -7.15 -4.29 -19.73
N GLY A 38 -8.41 -4.74 -19.64
CA GLY A 38 -8.81 -6.09 -20.04
C GLY A 38 -8.13 -7.20 -19.23
N THR A 39 -7.76 -6.93 -17.98
CA THR A 39 -7.06 -7.89 -17.10
C THR A 39 -7.92 -8.35 -15.92
N ASN A 40 -7.58 -9.50 -15.33
CA ASN A 40 -8.28 -10.06 -14.15
C ASN A 40 -7.56 -9.68 -12.85
N TYR A 41 -8.17 -9.97 -11.69
CA TYR A 41 -7.61 -9.55 -10.41
C TYR A 41 -6.29 -10.25 -10.08
N VAL A 42 -6.12 -11.51 -10.50
CA VAL A 42 -4.89 -12.27 -10.28
C VAL A 42 -3.72 -11.60 -10.98
N ARG A 43 -3.79 -11.38 -12.30
CA ARG A 43 -2.71 -10.70 -13.04
C ARG A 43 -2.50 -9.28 -12.54
N TYR A 44 -3.56 -8.56 -12.18
CA TYR A 44 -3.43 -7.22 -11.59
C TYR A 44 -2.59 -7.22 -10.30
N SER A 45 -2.82 -8.19 -9.41
CA SER A 45 -2.25 -8.23 -8.06
C SER A 45 -0.93 -9.00 -7.90
N THR A 46 -0.54 -9.78 -8.92
CA THR A 46 0.67 -10.63 -8.90
C THR A 46 1.60 -10.38 -10.09
N SER A 47 1.52 -9.19 -10.69
CA SER A 47 2.38 -8.79 -11.79
C SER A 47 2.51 -7.28 -11.83
N GLY A 48 3.75 -6.77 -11.74
CA GLY A 48 4.00 -5.35 -11.92
C GLY A 48 3.52 -4.82 -13.27
N GLU A 49 3.62 -5.61 -14.35
CA GLU A 49 3.07 -5.23 -15.65
C GLU A 49 1.53 -5.19 -15.62
N GLY A 50 0.88 -6.17 -14.99
CA GLY A 50 -0.59 -6.17 -14.83
C GLY A 50 -1.11 -4.98 -14.03
N SER A 51 -0.42 -4.62 -12.94
CA SER A 51 -0.68 -3.40 -12.18
C SER A 51 -0.48 -2.14 -13.03
N ALA A 52 0.65 -2.03 -13.73
CA ALA A 52 0.95 -0.86 -14.55
C ALA A 52 -0.01 -0.68 -15.73
N ASP A 53 -0.44 -1.77 -16.38
CA ASP A 53 -1.44 -1.73 -17.45
C ASP A 53 -2.75 -1.16 -16.94
N ALA A 54 -3.24 -1.63 -15.79
CA ALA A 54 -4.44 -1.13 -15.15
C ALA A 54 -4.31 0.35 -14.77
N TRP A 55 -3.27 0.71 -14.03
CA TRP A 55 -3.10 2.08 -13.54
C TRP A 55 -2.99 3.11 -14.67
N VAL A 56 -2.24 2.80 -15.73
CA VAL A 56 -2.12 3.67 -16.90
C VAL A 56 -3.45 3.76 -17.66
N ALA A 57 -4.15 2.65 -17.88
CA ALA A 57 -5.45 2.67 -18.55
C ALA A 57 -6.48 3.51 -17.77
N GLY A 58 -6.47 3.43 -16.43
CA GLY A 58 -7.30 4.27 -15.57
C GLY A 58 -6.96 5.76 -15.70
N TRP A 59 -5.67 6.10 -15.68
CA TRP A 59 -5.23 7.48 -15.86
C TRP A 59 -5.60 8.03 -17.25
N GLU A 60 -5.37 7.27 -18.33
CA GLU A 60 -5.70 7.69 -19.70
C GLU A 60 -7.21 7.88 -19.89
N PHE A 61 -8.03 7.01 -19.30
CA PHE A 61 -9.48 7.06 -19.47
C PHE A 61 -10.13 8.18 -18.65
N TYR A 62 -9.72 8.36 -17.38
CA TYR A 62 -10.36 9.28 -16.47
C TYR A 62 -9.66 10.65 -16.34
N GLY A 63 -8.39 10.75 -16.74
CA GLY A 63 -7.62 12.00 -16.71
C GLY A 63 -7.25 12.48 -15.30
N TYR A 64 -6.87 11.56 -14.40
CA TYR A 64 -6.43 11.89 -13.04
C TYR A 64 -5.16 12.75 -13.03
N ASP A 65 -4.98 13.54 -11.98
CA ASP A 65 -3.75 14.32 -11.75
C ASP A 65 -2.63 13.48 -11.11
N GLY A 66 -3.01 12.36 -10.48
CA GLY A 66 -2.09 11.41 -9.87
C GLY A 66 -2.67 10.00 -9.85
N ILE A 67 -1.79 9.02 -9.77
CA ILE A 67 -2.09 7.60 -9.74
C ILE A 67 -1.76 7.08 -8.34
N VAL A 68 -2.77 6.63 -7.60
CA VAL A 68 -2.55 5.86 -6.37
C VAL A 68 -2.49 4.37 -6.69
N GLY A 69 -1.30 3.78 -6.53
CA GLY A 69 -1.00 2.41 -6.92
C GLY A 69 -1.15 1.43 -5.77
N LEU A 70 -2.35 0.86 -5.61
CA LEU A 70 -2.63 -0.22 -4.65
C LEU A 70 -2.79 -1.54 -5.40
N GLY A 71 -1.94 -2.53 -5.15
CA GLY A 71 -2.18 -3.92 -5.62
C GLY A 71 -3.33 -4.57 -4.86
N ASP A 72 -3.12 -4.81 -3.58
CA ASP A 72 -4.09 -5.23 -2.56
C ASP A 72 -3.42 -5.11 -1.17
N LEU A 73 -4.14 -5.52 -0.11
CA LEU A 73 -3.68 -5.41 1.28
C LEU A 73 -3.11 -6.74 1.83
N SER A 74 -2.62 -7.63 0.97
CA SER A 74 -1.98 -8.90 1.37
C SER A 74 -0.53 -9.01 0.87
N VAL A 75 0.06 -7.89 0.46
CA VAL A 75 1.37 -7.84 -0.21
C VAL A 75 2.47 -8.19 0.78
N ILE A 76 2.57 -7.44 1.89
CA ILE A 76 3.64 -7.64 2.88
C ILE A 76 3.47 -9.00 3.57
N ALA A 77 2.25 -9.29 4.02
CA ALA A 77 1.96 -10.56 4.69
C ALA A 77 2.22 -11.78 3.80
N GLY A 78 1.91 -11.69 2.50
CA GLY A 78 2.21 -12.73 1.52
C GLY A 78 3.71 -13.01 1.39
N ASP A 79 4.53 -11.97 1.27
CA ASP A 79 6.00 -12.09 1.19
C ASP A 79 6.64 -12.59 2.48
N MET A 80 5.99 -12.35 3.61
CA MET A 80 6.38 -12.92 4.90
C MET A 80 5.97 -14.39 5.08
N GLY A 81 5.16 -14.94 4.17
CA GLY A 81 4.78 -16.35 4.14
C GLY A 81 3.37 -16.67 4.60
N ALA A 82 2.49 -15.67 4.77
CA ALA A 82 1.07 -15.93 4.97
C ALA A 82 0.44 -16.52 3.71
N GLY A 83 -0.51 -17.45 3.87
CA GLY A 83 -1.19 -18.08 2.75
C GLY A 83 -2.26 -17.16 2.16
N VAL A 84 -2.01 -16.63 0.96
CA VAL A 84 -2.93 -15.75 0.23
C VAL A 84 -3.86 -16.57 -0.69
N TRP A 85 -5.14 -16.20 -0.72
CA TRP A 85 -6.10 -16.67 -1.72
C TRP A 85 -6.30 -15.60 -2.79
N TYR A 86 -6.25 -16.01 -4.06
CA TYR A 86 -6.37 -15.15 -5.24
C TYR A 86 -7.67 -15.45 -6.00
N PRO A 87 -8.79 -14.79 -5.66
CA PRO A 87 -10.01 -14.86 -6.45
C PRO A 87 -9.83 -14.17 -7.81
N GLU A 88 -10.50 -14.67 -8.85
CA GLU A 88 -10.41 -14.10 -10.21
C GLU A 88 -10.99 -12.68 -10.30
N GLU A 89 -12.03 -12.39 -9.49
CA GLU A 89 -12.84 -11.17 -9.59
C GLU A 89 -12.98 -10.41 -8.26
N ASN A 90 -12.09 -10.65 -7.31
CA ASN A 90 -12.06 -9.95 -6.04
C ASN A 90 -10.62 -9.68 -5.60
N THR A 91 -10.41 -8.84 -4.58
CA THR A 91 -9.09 -8.59 -4.01
C THR A 91 -8.52 -9.86 -3.38
N PRO A 92 -7.20 -10.12 -3.52
CA PRO A 92 -6.53 -11.14 -2.73
C PRO A 92 -6.73 -10.93 -1.23
N MET A 93 -6.79 -12.02 -0.49
CA MET A 93 -6.99 -12.00 0.96
C MET A 93 -6.24 -13.14 1.65
N ILE A 94 -5.87 -12.92 2.90
CA ILE A 94 -5.21 -13.95 3.71
C ILE A 94 -6.21 -15.04 4.10
N LYS A 95 -5.90 -16.28 3.73
CA LYS A 95 -6.66 -17.47 4.11
C LYS A 95 -5.97 -18.28 5.20
N ASN A 96 -4.65 -18.22 5.26
CA ASN A 96 -3.85 -18.87 6.31
C ASN A 96 -2.88 -17.87 6.94
N PRO A 97 -3.27 -17.21 8.05
CA PRO A 97 -2.39 -16.29 8.78
C PRO A 97 -1.10 -16.98 9.22
N LEU A 98 0.03 -16.30 9.17
CA LEU A 98 1.32 -16.84 9.59
C LEU A 98 1.41 -16.97 11.12
N VAL A 99 0.95 -15.96 11.84
CA VAL A 99 0.99 -15.89 13.30
C VAL A 99 -0.19 -16.67 13.88
N LYS A 100 0.09 -17.69 14.70
CA LYS A 100 -0.95 -18.49 15.38
C LYS A 100 -1.03 -18.18 16.87
N GLY A 101 0.05 -17.69 17.46
CA GLY A 101 0.08 -17.19 18.83
C GLY A 101 1.13 -16.11 19.08
N PRO A 102 1.14 -15.50 20.28
CA PRO A 102 1.96 -14.33 20.57
C PRO A 102 3.47 -14.56 20.45
N ASP A 103 3.95 -15.79 20.64
CA ASP A 103 5.38 -16.10 20.50
C ASP A 103 5.86 -16.11 19.04
N ASP A 104 4.93 -16.22 18.08
CA ASP A 104 5.27 -16.17 16.66
C ASP A 104 5.67 -14.75 16.21
N TYR A 105 5.17 -13.70 16.89
CA TYR A 105 5.60 -12.32 16.67
C TYR A 105 7.13 -12.16 16.78
N LEU A 106 7.73 -12.85 17.75
CA LEU A 106 9.16 -12.79 18.03
C LEU A 106 10.01 -13.55 16.99
N ARG A 107 9.37 -14.28 16.07
CA ARG A 107 10.01 -15.09 15.03
C ARG A 107 9.91 -14.47 13.65
N LEU A 108 9.14 -13.39 13.51
CA LEU A 108 9.01 -12.65 12.26
C LEU A 108 10.38 -12.10 11.83
N LYS A 109 10.56 -11.99 10.53
CA LYS A 109 11.78 -11.47 9.90
C LYS A 109 11.39 -10.57 8.75
N VAL A 110 12.18 -9.53 8.54
CA VAL A 110 12.05 -8.67 7.36
C VAL A 110 12.28 -9.52 6.11
N PRO A 111 11.29 -9.67 5.21
CA PRO A 111 11.46 -10.43 3.98
C PRO A 111 12.35 -9.68 2.98
N GLU A 112 12.91 -10.41 2.03
CA GLU A 112 13.63 -9.82 0.91
C GLU A 112 12.65 -9.29 -0.15
N ILE A 113 13.02 -8.21 -0.84
CA ILE A 113 12.24 -7.63 -1.94
C ILE A 113 12.96 -7.96 -3.25
N ASN A 114 12.62 -9.10 -3.83
CA ASN A 114 13.30 -9.65 -5.01
C ASN A 114 12.31 -10.02 -6.10
N LYS A 115 12.80 -10.16 -7.33
CA LYS A 115 11.96 -10.64 -8.43
C LYS A 115 11.23 -11.93 -8.07
N GLY A 116 9.89 -11.91 -8.17
CA GLY A 116 9.01 -13.01 -7.80
C GLY A 116 8.36 -12.87 -6.42
N THR A 117 8.72 -11.85 -5.64
CA THR A 117 7.97 -11.45 -4.45
C THR A 117 6.91 -10.41 -4.80
N ARG A 118 5.90 -10.28 -3.96
CA ARG A 118 4.75 -9.40 -4.18
C ARG A 118 5.07 -7.93 -4.00
N MET A 119 5.91 -7.60 -3.01
CA MET A 119 6.43 -6.24 -2.86
C MET A 119 7.23 -5.84 -4.10
N TRP A 120 8.02 -6.76 -4.67
CA TRP A 120 8.72 -6.52 -5.93
C TRP A 120 7.75 -6.27 -7.08
N ASP A 121 6.66 -7.03 -7.19
CA ASP A 121 5.64 -6.77 -8.22
C ASP A 121 5.06 -5.35 -8.10
N LEU A 122 4.80 -4.85 -6.89
CA LEU A 122 4.35 -3.47 -6.71
C LEU A 122 5.43 -2.45 -7.11
N VAL A 123 6.69 -2.65 -6.69
CA VAL A 123 7.84 -1.80 -7.08
C VAL A 123 8.00 -1.76 -8.61
N GLU A 124 7.90 -2.92 -9.25
CA GLU A 124 7.97 -3.04 -10.71
C GLU A 124 6.79 -2.32 -11.38
N GLY A 125 5.59 -2.42 -10.82
CA GLY A 125 4.42 -1.67 -11.27
C GLY A 125 4.65 -0.16 -11.23
N VAL A 126 5.19 0.36 -10.13
CA VAL A 126 5.58 1.78 -9.99
C VAL A 126 6.56 2.18 -11.08
N ARG A 127 7.63 1.41 -11.26
CA ARG A 127 8.68 1.68 -12.26
C ARG A 127 8.12 1.74 -13.67
N LEU A 128 7.28 0.77 -14.03
CA LEU A 128 6.67 0.69 -15.35
C LEU A 128 5.66 1.81 -15.58
N THR A 129 4.81 2.11 -14.59
CA THR A 129 3.87 3.23 -14.68
C THR A 129 4.62 4.55 -14.83
N LYS A 130 5.64 4.81 -14.02
CA LYS A 130 6.42 6.05 -14.12
C LYS A 130 7.08 6.22 -15.49
N LYS A 131 7.60 5.14 -16.06
CA LYS A 131 8.14 5.15 -17.43
C LYS A 131 7.09 5.51 -18.49
N ARG A 132 5.83 5.11 -18.30
CA ARG A 132 4.73 5.32 -19.25
C ARG A 132 4.11 6.72 -19.13
N VAL A 133 3.89 7.22 -17.92
CA VAL A 133 3.23 8.51 -17.68
C VAL A 133 4.20 9.69 -17.63
N GLY A 134 5.49 9.42 -17.47
CA GLY A 134 6.52 10.45 -17.40
C GLY A 134 6.53 11.23 -16.09
N LYS A 135 7.09 12.44 -16.13
CA LYS A 135 7.33 13.26 -14.94
C LYS A 135 6.13 14.11 -14.53
N ASP A 136 5.17 14.32 -15.43
CA ASP A 136 4.07 15.24 -15.19
C ASP A 136 2.95 14.64 -14.32
N VAL A 137 2.94 13.32 -14.14
CA VAL A 137 1.92 12.63 -13.34
C VAL A 137 2.58 11.99 -12.13
N PHE A 138 1.98 12.22 -10.97
CA PHE A 138 2.45 11.64 -9.71
C PHE A 138 2.06 10.16 -9.64
N VAL A 139 3.01 9.31 -9.31
CA VAL A 139 2.80 7.88 -9.05
C VAL A 139 3.05 7.63 -7.57
N LEU A 140 1.99 7.28 -6.87
CA LEU A 140 1.94 7.18 -5.41
C LEU A 140 1.57 5.73 -5.03
N PRO A 141 2.52 4.81 -4.88
CA PRO A 141 2.21 3.48 -4.36
C PRO A 141 1.61 3.58 -2.97
N LEU A 142 0.63 2.72 -2.70
CA LEU A 142 0.05 2.54 -1.39
C LEU A 142 0.76 1.40 -0.67
N VAL A 143 1.25 1.68 0.53
CA VAL A 143 1.97 0.73 1.39
C VAL A 143 1.14 0.50 2.66
N GLU A 144 0.95 -0.77 3.00
CA GLU A 144 0.27 -1.18 4.23
C GLU A 144 1.09 -0.71 5.44
N GLY A 145 0.47 0.01 6.39
CA GLY A 145 1.18 0.42 7.61
C GLY A 145 1.44 -0.75 8.58
N PRO A 146 2.27 -0.53 9.62
CA PRO A 146 2.75 -1.60 10.50
C PRO A 146 1.63 -2.43 11.13
N LEU A 147 0.65 -1.75 11.72
CA LEU A 147 -0.47 -2.42 12.38
C LEU A 147 -1.34 -3.19 11.37
N LEU A 148 -1.58 -2.60 10.19
CA LEU A 148 -2.33 -3.25 9.12
C LEU A 148 -1.63 -4.55 8.68
N SER A 149 -0.34 -4.52 8.38
CA SER A 149 0.41 -5.72 7.97
C SER A 149 0.38 -6.81 9.05
N LEU A 150 0.44 -6.45 10.34
CA LEU A 150 0.26 -7.42 11.42
C LEU A 150 -1.14 -8.03 11.45
N THR A 151 -2.20 -7.25 11.20
CA THR A 151 -3.56 -7.82 11.13
C THR A 151 -3.71 -8.80 9.96
N GLN A 152 -2.97 -8.61 8.87
CA GLN A 152 -2.92 -9.57 7.76
C GLN A 152 -2.15 -10.85 8.16
N LEU A 153 -1.07 -10.71 8.94
CA LEU A 153 -0.26 -11.85 9.41
C LEU A 153 -0.93 -12.70 10.48
N ALA A 154 -1.71 -12.09 11.38
CA ALA A 154 -2.23 -12.74 12.60
C ALA A 154 -3.76 -12.82 12.65
N GLY A 155 -4.47 -12.04 11.82
CA GLY A 155 -5.89 -11.79 11.92
C GLY A 155 -6.22 -10.62 12.85
N THR A 156 -7.14 -9.76 12.44
CA THR A 156 -7.53 -8.54 13.17
C THR A 156 -7.91 -8.81 14.62
N GLU A 157 -8.81 -9.78 14.87
CA GLU A 157 -9.27 -10.10 16.22
C GLU A 157 -8.10 -10.44 17.15
N ARG A 158 -7.15 -11.25 16.68
CA ARG A 158 -5.97 -11.61 17.45
C ARG A 158 -5.13 -10.39 17.78
N VAL A 159 -4.81 -9.55 16.79
CA VAL A 159 -3.97 -8.36 17.01
C VAL A 159 -4.61 -7.44 18.03
N LEU A 160 -5.90 -7.13 17.88
CA LEU A 160 -6.62 -6.26 18.82
C LEU A 160 -6.68 -6.85 20.24
N MET A 161 -6.83 -8.18 20.37
CA MET A 161 -6.77 -8.84 21.68
C MET A 161 -5.34 -8.86 22.27
N ASP A 162 -4.32 -9.01 21.42
CA ASP A 162 -2.93 -9.06 21.83
C ASP A 162 -2.39 -7.67 22.22
N MET A 163 -2.98 -6.57 21.74
CA MET A 163 -2.73 -5.22 22.28
C MET A 163 -2.96 -5.16 23.80
N VAL A 164 -3.96 -5.88 24.30
CA VAL A 164 -4.27 -5.91 25.74
C VAL A 164 -3.51 -7.02 26.46
N ARG A 165 -3.44 -8.21 25.84
CA ARG A 165 -2.95 -9.42 26.52
C ARG A 165 -1.43 -9.59 26.46
N CYS A 166 -0.80 -9.15 25.37
CA CYS A 166 0.60 -9.37 25.08
C CYS A 166 1.27 -8.15 24.41
N PRO A 167 1.07 -6.91 24.90
CA PRO A 167 1.53 -5.69 24.23
C PRO A 167 3.03 -5.71 23.93
N ASP A 168 3.86 -6.17 24.86
CA ASP A 168 5.32 -6.23 24.69
C ASP A 168 5.75 -7.03 23.45
N LYS A 169 5.06 -8.15 23.17
CA LYS A 169 5.38 -9.00 22.00
C LYS A 169 4.85 -8.38 20.72
N LEU A 170 3.69 -7.73 20.78
CA LEU A 170 3.13 -7.01 19.64
C LEU A 170 4.00 -5.81 19.25
N HIS A 171 4.52 -5.07 20.24
CA HIS A 171 5.47 -3.97 20.03
C HIS A 171 6.74 -4.40 19.31
N VAL A 172 7.30 -5.57 19.66
CA VAL A 172 8.45 -6.13 18.93
C VAL A 172 8.10 -6.38 17.45
N ALA A 173 6.91 -6.90 17.17
CA ALA A 173 6.48 -7.14 15.79
C ALA A 173 6.17 -5.84 15.03
N LEU A 174 5.60 -4.83 15.68
CA LEU A 174 5.35 -3.52 15.08
C LEU A 174 6.66 -2.85 14.65
N GLN A 175 7.67 -2.85 15.52
CA GLN A 175 9.00 -2.32 15.18
C GLN A 175 9.64 -3.09 14.01
N LEU A 176 9.40 -4.40 13.91
CA LEU A 176 9.85 -5.18 12.77
C LEU A 176 9.11 -4.78 11.47
N MET A 177 7.81 -4.51 11.52
CA MET A 177 7.05 -4.05 10.36
C MET A 177 7.51 -2.66 9.90
N VAL A 178 7.86 -1.76 10.82
CA VAL A 178 8.46 -0.46 10.48
C VAL A 178 9.74 -0.63 9.63
N GLU A 179 10.57 -1.63 9.95
CA GLU A 179 11.74 -1.94 9.13
C GLU A 179 11.39 -2.56 7.77
N VAL A 180 10.28 -3.29 7.66
CA VAL A 180 9.74 -3.74 6.37
C VAL A 180 9.30 -2.54 5.53
N ASP A 181 8.50 -1.64 6.12
CA ASP A 181 7.95 -0.46 5.45
C ASP A 181 9.06 0.47 4.97
N LYS A 182 10.08 0.72 5.80
CA LYS A 182 11.26 1.51 5.40
C LYS A 182 11.92 0.95 4.14
N LYS A 183 12.19 -0.37 4.11
CA LYS A 183 12.80 -1.02 2.94
C LYS A 183 11.89 -0.96 1.73
N PHE A 184 10.59 -1.18 1.92
CA PHE A 184 9.63 -1.21 0.83
C PHE A 184 9.39 0.18 0.23
N CYS A 185 9.21 1.20 1.08
CA CYS A 185 9.12 2.60 0.67
C CYS A 185 10.38 3.03 -0.08
N GLN A 186 11.57 2.68 0.42
CA GLN A 186 12.83 2.98 -0.25
C GLN A 186 12.89 2.34 -1.65
N ALA A 187 12.49 1.07 -1.79
CA ALA A 187 12.46 0.40 -3.09
C ALA A 187 11.45 1.06 -4.06
N CYS A 188 10.28 1.49 -3.56
CA CYS A 188 9.30 2.24 -4.34
C CYS A 188 9.85 3.60 -4.82
N VAL A 189 10.56 4.34 -3.95
CA VAL A 189 11.21 5.61 -4.31
C VAL A 189 12.30 5.39 -5.36
N GLU A 190 13.13 4.36 -5.21
CA GLU A 190 14.16 3.98 -6.19
C GLU A 190 13.57 3.57 -7.55
N ALA A 191 12.36 3.00 -7.55
CA ALA A 191 11.59 2.73 -8.77
C ALA A 191 10.98 3.99 -9.41
N GLY A 192 10.98 5.12 -8.72
CA GLY A 192 10.51 6.41 -9.24
C GLY A 192 9.15 6.86 -8.72
N ALA A 193 8.70 6.35 -7.58
CA ALA A 193 7.54 6.92 -6.88
C ALA A 193 7.77 8.41 -6.54
N ASP A 194 6.74 9.23 -6.71
CA ASP A 194 6.80 10.67 -6.38
C ASP A 194 6.42 10.94 -4.90
N GLY A 195 5.84 9.94 -4.24
CA GLY A 195 5.43 9.95 -2.84
C GLY A 195 4.84 8.60 -2.46
N ILE A 196 4.59 8.38 -1.17
CA ILE A 196 4.03 7.13 -0.64
C ILE A 196 2.69 7.45 0.04
N VAL A 197 1.68 6.62 -0.22
CA VAL A 197 0.43 6.63 0.56
C VAL A 197 0.52 5.53 1.61
N MET A 198 0.65 5.90 2.88
CA MET A 198 0.64 4.93 3.98
C MET A 198 -0.82 4.62 4.37
N ASP A 199 -1.18 3.33 4.40
CA ASP A 199 -2.51 2.87 4.79
C ASP A 199 -2.54 2.41 6.25
N TYR A 200 -3.02 3.31 7.11
CA TYR A 200 -3.25 3.10 8.54
C TYR A 200 -4.71 2.74 8.80
N LEU A 201 -5.20 1.67 8.17
CA LEU A 201 -6.61 1.25 8.16
C LEU A 201 -7.28 1.25 9.55
N TRP A 202 -6.55 0.86 10.59
CA TRP A 202 -7.06 0.74 11.96
C TRP A 202 -6.96 2.04 12.77
N GLY A 203 -6.23 3.05 12.29
CA GLY A 203 -6.05 4.36 12.90
C GLY A 203 -7.29 5.26 12.79
N ASN A 204 -8.45 4.75 13.24
CA ASN A 204 -9.71 5.49 13.25
C ASN A 204 -10.49 5.21 14.54
N TYR A 205 -11.36 6.15 14.93
CA TYR A 205 -12.12 6.10 16.19
C TYR A 205 -13.12 4.95 16.32
N SER A 206 -13.43 4.22 15.24
CA SER A 206 -14.24 3.00 15.34
C SER A 206 -13.42 1.81 15.85
N CYS A 207 -12.09 1.91 15.86
CA CYS A 207 -11.16 0.83 16.21
C CYS A 207 -10.25 1.21 17.39
N LEU A 208 -9.62 2.40 17.35
CA LEU A 208 -8.64 2.83 18.33
C LEU A 208 -9.02 4.18 18.94
N GLY A 209 -8.96 4.29 20.27
CA GLY A 209 -8.94 5.58 20.96
C GLY A 209 -7.57 6.26 20.86
N ASP A 210 -7.48 7.53 21.26
CA ASP A 210 -6.25 8.33 21.12
C ASP A 210 -5.01 7.66 21.74
N GLU A 211 -5.12 7.14 22.97
CA GLU A 211 -4.00 6.48 23.66
C GLU A 211 -3.54 5.21 22.92
N GLN A 212 -4.49 4.39 22.45
CA GLN A 212 -4.18 3.16 21.71
C GLN A 212 -3.61 3.46 20.32
N TYR A 213 -4.14 4.48 19.64
CA TYR A 213 -3.57 4.93 18.38
C TYR A 213 -2.11 5.35 18.58
N MET A 214 -1.84 6.21 19.56
CA MET A 214 -0.48 6.67 19.82
C MET A 214 0.45 5.52 20.21
N GLU A 215 -0.02 4.54 20.97
CA GLU A 215 0.80 3.39 21.37
C GLU A 215 1.10 2.42 20.21
N PHE A 216 0.11 2.08 19.38
CA PHE A 216 0.23 0.95 18.45
C PHE A 216 0.36 1.33 16.96
N ASP A 217 0.13 2.58 16.59
CA ASP A 217 0.13 3.01 15.17
C ASP A 217 0.76 4.39 14.94
N GLY A 218 0.62 5.32 15.89
CA GLY A 218 1.10 6.70 15.79
C GLY A 218 2.57 6.91 16.17
N GLN A 219 3.15 6.02 16.98
CA GLN A 219 4.57 6.05 17.37
C GLN A 219 5.45 5.05 16.60
N THR A 220 4.84 4.22 15.76
CA THR A 220 5.52 3.19 14.98
C THR A 220 5.99 3.76 13.65
#